data_AF-A0A914W821-F1
#
_entry.id   AF-A0A914W821-F1
#
_cell.length_a   1.000
_cell.length_b   1.000
_cell.length_c   1.000
_cell.angle_alpha   90.00
_cell.angle_beta   90.00
_cell.angle_gamma   90.00
#
_symmetry.space_group_name_H-M   'P 1'
#
loop_
_entity.id
_entity.type
_entity.pdbx_description
1 polymer ?
#
loop_
_entity_poly.entity_id
_entity_poly.type
_entity_poly.pdbx_seq_one_letter_code
_entity_poly.pdbx_strand_id
1 'polypeptide(L)'
;MEESLDKAKGWVKSLWTTRTPGRDAVHSGANLVTVDQLPLYGKEEKITAYRFVEDKPLPTQQYMSEIRQSTQHGYEAFMVRFGSVQRAVNSATNCYIQVRDYVKREGTVLPKAMAITLGGMAGFLLGMRRGAFKRVTYSAVGMGSMAAFCYPHETVDLLRSSSAYAAKQWSDFQHPPLPLKVEEKKIDLSPPPNINPNENIDMYSTRSTTIS
;
A
#
# COMPACT_ATOMS: atom_id res chain seq x y z
N MET A 1 12.76 -14.37 -5.04
CA MET A 1 11.42 -14.55 -4.42
C MET A 1 10.84 -15.94 -4.69
N GLU A 2 11.12 -16.57 -5.84
CA GLU A 2 10.62 -17.93 -6.13
C GLU A 2 11.22 -19.03 -5.24
N GLU A 3 12.51 -18.93 -4.88
CA GLU A 3 13.17 -19.90 -3.97
C GLU A 3 12.47 -20.05 -2.60
N SER A 4 11.97 -18.94 -2.05
CA SER A 4 11.28 -18.96 -0.75
C SER A 4 9.91 -19.63 -0.84
N LEU A 5 9.26 -19.55 -2.00
CA LEU A 5 7.98 -20.21 -2.25
C LEU A 5 8.13 -21.72 -2.42
N ASP A 6 9.17 -22.18 -3.11
CA ASP A 6 9.41 -23.62 -3.28
C ASP A 6 9.82 -24.30 -1.97
N LYS A 7 10.62 -23.61 -1.14
CA LYS A 7 10.98 -24.12 0.18
C LYS A 7 9.77 -24.19 1.12
N ALA A 8 8.87 -23.21 1.05
CA ALA A 8 7.61 -23.21 1.80
C ALA A 8 6.66 -24.32 1.34
N LYS A 9 6.51 -24.54 0.03
CA LYS A 9 5.70 -25.64 -0.52
C LYS A 9 6.26 -27.01 -0.12
N GLY A 10 7.58 -27.19 -0.17
CA GLY A 10 8.24 -28.42 0.28
C GLY A 10 8.05 -28.69 1.76
N TRP A 11 8.15 -27.66 2.59
CA TRP A 11 7.90 -27.75 4.04
C TRP A 11 6.43 -28.09 4.35
N VAL A 12 5.48 -27.43 3.69
CA VAL A 12 4.04 -27.74 3.84
C VAL A 12 3.75 -29.18 3.40
N LYS A 13 4.31 -29.63 2.28
CA LYS A 13 4.13 -31.01 1.78
C LYS A 13 4.65 -32.05 2.77
N SER A 14 5.83 -31.81 3.35
CA SER A 14 6.42 -32.66 4.42
C SER A 14 5.55 -32.68 5.69
N LEU A 15 4.96 -31.54 6.04
CA LEU A 15 4.10 -31.42 7.22
C LEU A 15 2.76 -32.15 7.02
N TRP A 16 2.23 -32.16 5.79
CA TRP A 16 1.05 -32.96 5.44
C TRP A 16 1.33 -34.47 5.49
N THR A 17 2.51 -34.93 5.05
CA THR A 17 2.87 -36.36 5.08
C THR A 17 3.17 -36.90 6.48
N THR A 18 3.63 -36.05 7.40
CA THR A 18 4.01 -36.48 8.76
C THR A 18 2.79 -36.55 9.71
N ARG A 19 1.65 -35.95 9.33
CA ARG A 19 0.49 -35.78 10.22
C ARG A 19 -0.64 -36.79 10.02
N THR A 20 -0.48 -37.73 9.10
CA THR A 20 -1.38 -38.89 8.98
C THR A 20 -0.77 -40.07 9.73
N PRO A 21 -1.09 -40.28 11.03
CA PRO A 21 -0.79 -41.56 11.66
C PRO A 21 -1.51 -42.65 10.87
N GLY A 22 -0.75 -43.69 10.50
CA GLY A 22 -1.13 -44.72 9.53
C GLY A 22 -2.57 -45.19 9.66
N ARG A 23 -3.36 -44.91 8.62
CA ARG A 23 -4.69 -45.51 8.41
C ARG A 23 -4.67 -46.71 7.47
N ASP A 24 -3.49 -47.23 7.15
CA ASP A 24 -3.32 -48.38 6.26
C ASP A 24 -2.50 -49.48 6.96
N ALA A 25 -2.91 -49.86 8.18
CA ALA A 25 -2.60 -51.20 8.65
C ALA A 25 -3.54 -52.16 7.91
N VAL A 26 -3.06 -52.70 6.78
CA VAL A 26 -3.66 -53.85 6.12
C VAL A 26 -3.69 -54.99 7.15
N HIS A 27 -4.87 -55.26 7.70
CA HIS A 27 -5.09 -56.41 8.56
C HIS A 27 -4.80 -57.67 7.75
N SER A 28 -3.65 -58.28 8.03
CA SER A 28 -3.22 -59.57 7.47
C SER A 28 -4.28 -60.63 7.76
N GLY A 29 -4.86 -61.21 6.70
CA GLY A 29 -6.02 -62.11 6.70
C GLY A 29 -5.78 -63.50 7.29
N ALA A 30 -5.05 -63.60 8.40
CA ALA A 30 -4.86 -64.85 9.14
C ALA A 30 -5.89 -65.05 10.27
N ASN A 31 -6.78 -64.09 10.51
CA ASN A 31 -7.85 -64.19 11.52
C ASN A 31 -9.10 -63.43 11.05
N LEU A 32 -9.84 -64.03 10.12
CA LEU A 32 -11.11 -63.49 9.63
C LEU A 32 -12.24 -63.96 10.56
N VAL A 33 -12.77 -63.03 11.35
CA VAL A 33 -13.93 -63.25 12.21
C VAL A 33 -15.18 -62.74 11.48
N THR A 34 -16.24 -63.55 11.45
CA THR A 34 -17.52 -63.22 10.77
C THR A 34 -18.18 -62.00 11.40
N VAL A 35 -18.85 -61.19 10.58
CA VAL A 35 -19.47 -59.88 10.93
C VAL A 35 -20.33 -59.93 12.20
N ASP A 36 -20.99 -61.07 12.47
CA ASP A 36 -21.87 -61.26 13.63
C ASP A 36 -21.14 -61.41 14.98
N GLN A 37 -19.82 -61.62 14.97
CA GLN A 37 -18.99 -61.71 16.19
C GLN A 37 -18.26 -60.41 16.51
N LEU A 38 -18.44 -59.36 15.71
CA LEU A 38 -18.01 -58.02 16.09
C LEU A 38 -19.07 -57.43 17.05
N PRO A 39 -18.71 -57.11 18.32
CA PRO A 39 -19.64 -56.45 19.23
C PRO A 39 -19.81 -54.99 18.75
N LEU A 40 -20.66 -54.79 17.75
CA LEU A 40 -20.92 -53.47 17.15
C LEU A 40 -21.60 -52.53 18.14
N TYR A 41 -22.35 -53.07 19.10
CA TYR A 41 -22.74 -52.38 20.32
C TYR A 41 -22.76 -53.43 21.43
N GLY A 42 -22.01 -53.18 22.52
CA GLY A 42 -22.14 -53.99 23.72
C GLY A 42 -23.59 -54.03 24.16
N LYS A 43 -24.10 -55.22 24.48
CA LYS A 43 -25.44 -55.43 25.04
C LYS A 43 -25.73 -54.38 26.10
N GLU A 44 -26.91 -53.78 25.99
CA GLU A 44 -27.43 -52.69 26.80
C GLU A 44 -27.35 -52.99 28.30
N GLU A 45 -26.21 -52.68 28.93
CA GLU A 45 -26.13 -52.53 30.37
C GLU A 45 -26.49 -51.09 30.72
N LYS A 46 -27.76 -50.93 31.14
CA LYS A 46 -28.34 -49.87 31.98
C LYS A 46 -27.60 -48.54 31.96
N ILE A 47 -28.20 -47.57 31.25
CA ILE A 47 -27.82 -46.15 31.22
C ILE A 47 -27.71 -45.63 32.67
N THR A 48 -26.51 -45.67 33.22
CA THR A 48 -26.16 -44.95 34.43
C THR A 48 -26.08 -43.47 34.07
N ALA A 49 -26.66 -42.61 34.90
CA ALA A 49 -26.73 -41.18 34.66
C ALA A 49 -25.37 -40.65 34.19
N TYR A 50 -25.34 -40.08 32.99
CA TYR A 50 -24.14 -39.51 32.42
C TYR A 50 -23.64 -38.41 33.37
N ARG A 51 -22.51 -38.64 34.02
CA ARG A 51 -21.79 -37.58 34.72
C ARG A 51 -20.93 -36.94 33.67
N PHE A 52 -21.28 -35.72 33.24
CA PHE A 52 -20.39 -34.89 32.45
C PHE A 52 -19.15 -34.62 33.32
N VAL A 53 -18.14 -35.46 33.16
CA VAL A 53 -16.81 -35.23 33.70
C VAL A 53 -16.22 -34.20 32.76
N GLU A 54 -16.08 -32.97 33.25
CA GLU A 54 -15.40 -31.92 32.52
C GLU A 54 -13.94 -32.37 32.36
N ASP A 55 -13.63 -32.93 31.18
CA ASP A 55 -12.30 -33.42 30.87
C ASP A 55 -11.32 -32.29 31.09
N LYS A 56 -10.39 -32.47 32.03
CA LYS A 56 -9.33 -31.50 32.30
C LYS A 56 -8.61 -31.25 30.97
N PRO A 57 -8.64 -30.02 30.43
CA PRO A 57 -8.15 -29.78 29.07
C PRO A 57 -6.70 -30.23 29.00
N LEU A 58 -6.39 -31.04 28.00
CA LEU A 58 -5.02 -31.49 27.78
C LEU A 58 -4.11 -30.26 27.65
N PRO A 59 -2.83 -30.34 28.06
CA PRO A 59 -1.91 -29.22 27.95
C PRO A 59 -1.91 -28.59 26.54
N THR A 60 -2.02 -29.41 25.50
CA THR A 60 -2.10 -28.98 24.09
C THR A 60 -3.36 -28.19 23.74
N GLN A 61 -4.50 -28.51 24.36
CA GLN A 61 -5.78 -27.83 24.13
C GLN A 61 -5.79 -26.45 24.79
N GLN A 62 -5.12 -26.31 25.94
CA GLN A 62 -4.93 -25.02 26.62
C GLN A 62 -4.14 -24.04 25.75
N TYR A 63 -3.02 -24.47 25.15
CA TYR A 63 -2.23 -23.61 24.25
C TYR A 63 -3.03 -23.10 23.05
N MET A 64 -3.82 -23.95 22.39
CA MET A 64 -4.65 -23.51 21.26
C MET A 64 -5.76 -22.53 21.70
N SER A 65 -6.30 -22.72 22.90
CA SER A 65 -7.31 -21.82 23.47
C SER A 65 -6.74 -20.44 23.78
N GLU A 66 -5.52 -20.37 24.31
CA GLU A 66 -4.83 -19.11 24.65
C GLU A 66 -4.49 -18.29 23.39
N ILE A 67 -4.01 -18.96 22.33
CA ILE A 67 -3.74 -18.30 21.04
C ILE A 67 -5.04 -17.73 20.46
N ARG A 68 -6.14 -18.51 20.52
CA ARG A 68 -7.44 -18.04 20.03
C ARG A 68 -7.93 -16.84 20.84
N GLN A 69 -7.89 -16.91 22.16
CA GLN A 69 -8.35 -15.84 23.03
C GLN A 69 -7.53 -14.56 22.82
N SER A 70 -6.20 -14.66 22.79
CA SER A 70 -5.33 -13.49 22.54
C SER A 70 -5.55 -12.86 21.16
N THR A 71 -5.76 -13.69 20.13
CA THR A 71 -6.08 -13.22 18.78
C THR A 71 -7.47 -12.57 18.73
N GLN A 72 -8.48 -13.16 19.39
CA GLN A 72 -9.83 -12.61 19.46
C GLN A 72 -9.85 -11.26 20.16
N HIS A 73 -9.20 -11.13 21.32
CA HIS A 73 -9.10 -9.86 22.04
C HIS A 73 -8.38 -8.77 21.23
N GLY A 74 -7.31 -9.13 20.51
CA GLY A 74 -6.62 -8.19 19.60
C GLY A 74 -7.49 -7.77 18.42
N TYR A 75 -8.24 -8.71 17.85
CA TYR A 75 -9.15 -8.47 16.73
C TYR A 75 -10.32 -7.57 17.12
N GLU A 76 -10.94 -7.78 18.28
CA GLU A 76 -12.02 -6.93 18.78
C GLU A 76 -11.55 -5.48 18.99
N ALA A 77 -10.39 -5.29 19.62
CA ALA A 77 -9.80 -3.96 19.79
C ALA A 77 -9.48 -3.28 18.45
N PHE A 78 -9.04 -4.05 17.46
CA PHE A 78 -8.80 -3.56 16.11
C PHE A 78 -10.10 -3.12 15.43
N MET A 79 -11.17 -3.90 15.52
CA MET A 79 -12.46 -3.59 14.91
C MET A 79 -13.09 -2.31 15.46
N VAL A 80 -12.97 -2.06 16.78
CA VAL A 80 -13.43 -0.81 17.40
C VAL A 80 -12.67 0.40 16.85
N ARG A 81 -11.34 0.29 16.71
CA ARG A 81 -10.51 1.37 16.12
C ARG A 81 -10.80 1.56 14.64
N PHE A 82 -11.01 0.47 13.91
CA PHE A 82 -11.36 0.50 12.49
C PHE A 82 -12.68 1.24 12.26
N GLY A 83 -13.67 1.11 13.16
CA GLY A 83 -14.90 1.89 13.09
C GLY A 83 -14.66 3.41 13.10
N SER A 84 -13.75 3.91 13.93
CA SER A 84 -13.38 5.33 13.96
C SER A 84 -12.65 5.78 12.71
N VAL A 85 -11.73 4.95 12.20
CA VAL A 85 -11.03 5.21 10.93
C VAL A 85 -12.02 5.24 9.77
N GLN A 86 -12.94 4.27 9.71
CA GLN A 86 -13.96 4.21 8.66
C GLN A 86 -14.84 5.46 8.66
N ARG A 87 -15.25 5.95 9.84
CA ARG A 87 -16.00 7.21 9.95
C ARG A 87 -15.19 8.41 9.47
N ALA A 88 -13.91 8.48 9.84
CA ALA A 88 -13.01 9.54 9.38
C ALA A 88 -12.80 9.51 7.86
N VAL A 89 -12.61 8.32 7.29
CA VAL A 89 -12.44 8.11 5.84
C VAL A 89 -13.71 8.46 5.08
N ASN A 90 -14.89 8.02 5.56
CA ASN A 90 -16.16 8.35 4.93
C ASN A 90 -16.42 9.88 4.99
N SER A 91 -16.14 10.52 6.13
CA SER A 91 -16.25 11.98 6.29
C SER A 91 -15.29 12.73 5.37
N ALA A 92 -14.02 12.30 5.31
CA ALA A 92 -13.01 12.87 4.42
C ALA A 92 -13.40 12.67 2.95
N THR A 93 -13.99 11.54 2.59
CA THR A 93 -14.46 11.26 1.22
C THR A 93 -15.61 12.19 0.84
N ASN A 94 -16.59 12.39 1.73
CA ASN A 94 -17.69 13.32 1.50
C ASN A 94 -17.20 14.78 1.38
N CYS A 95 -16.30 15.20 2.27
CA CYS A 95 -15.64 16.50 2.19
C CYS A 95 -14.85 16.65 0.87
N TYR A 96 -14.13 15.61 0.48
CA TYR A 96 -13.36 15.58 -0.76
C TYR A 96 -14.25 15.76 -2.00
N ILE A 97 -15.37 15.05 -2.09
CA ILE A 97 -16.29 15.16 -3.23
C ILE A 97 -16.79 16.61 -3.36
N GLN A 98 -17.15 17.25 -2.25
CA GLN A 98 -17.56 18.65 -2.23
C GLN A 98 -16.43 19.56 -2.75
N VAL A 99 -15.23 19.46 -2.17
CA VAL A 99 -14.06 20.27 -2.56
C VAL A 99 -13.67 20.04 -4.02
N ARG A 100 -13.72 18.79 -4.49
CA ARG A 100 -13.41 18.41 -5.87
C ARG A 100 -14.32 19.11 -6.87
N ASP A 101 -15.62 19.22 -6.57
CA ASP A 101 -16.57 19.91 -7.43
C ASP A 101 -16.34 21.44 -7.44
N TYR A 102 -15.86 22.02 -6.34
CA TYR A 102 -15.42 23.43 -6.30
C TYR A 102 -14.13 23.68 -7.09
N VAL A 103 -13.13 22.79 -6.98
CA VAL A 103 -11.84 22.90 -7.72
C VAL A 103 -12.01 22.66 -9.22
N LYS A 104 -13.08 21.97 -9.62
CA LYS A 104 -13.43 21.77 -11.04
C LYS A 104 -14.07 22.99 -11.69
N ARG A 105 -14.66 23.91 -10.92
CA ARG A 105 -15.26 25.12 -11.50
C ARG A 105 -14.16 26.10 -11.89
N GLU A 106 -14.17 26.42 -13.17
CA GLU A 106 -13.28 27.23 -13.99
C GLU A 106 -12.71 28.45 -13.24
N GLY A 107 -11.44 28.38 -12.79
CA GLY A 107 -10.76 29.53 -12.18
C GLY A 107 -9.62 29.26 -11.20
N THR A 108 -9.28 28.01 -10.88
CA THR A 108 -8.44 27.72 -9.69
C THR A 108 -7.09 27.04 -10.00
N VAL A 109 -6.29 27.60 -10.91
CA VAL A 109 -4.85 27.21 -11.00
C VAL A 109 -4.10 27.50 -9.70
N LEU A 110 -4.54 28.53 -8.96
CA LEU A 110 -3.99 28.96 -7.67
C LEU A 110 -4.11 27.84 -6.59
N PRO A 111 -5.31 27.30 -6.27
CA PRO A 111 -5.45 26.17 -5.35
C PRO A 111 -4.67 24.91 -5.72
N LYS A 112 -4.56 24.57 -7.01
CA LYS A 112 -3.82 23.38 -7.45
C LYS A 112 -2.32 23.53 -7.23
N ALA A 113 -1.76 24.69 -7.56
CA ALA A 113 -0.35 24.98 -7.29
C ALA A 113 -0.06 25.01 -5.78
N MET A 114 -0.96 25.62 -4.99
CA MET A 114 -0.85 25.64 -3.52
C MET A 114 -0.89 24.24 -2.92
N ALA A 115 -1.76 23.34 -3.42
CA ALA A 115 -1.83 21.97 -2.92
C ALA A 115 -0.50 21.22 -3.13
N ILE A 116 0.14 21.40 -4.28
CA ILE A 116 1.42 20.78 -4.61
C ILE A 116 2.55 21.34 -3.72
N THR A 117 2.60 22.65 -3.54
CA THR A 117 3.63 23.29 -2.69
C THR A 117 3.46 22.91 -1.22
N LEU A 118 2.23 22.88 -0.71
CA LEU A 118 1.93 22.41 0.64
C LEU A 118 2.27 20.93 0.83
N GLY A 119 2.01 20.09 -0.18
CA GLY A 119 2.42 18.68 -0.18
C GLY A 119 3.93 18.51 -0.10
N GLY A 120 4.69 19.27 -0.88
CA GLY A 120 6.15 19.26 -0.86
C GLY A 120 6.73 19.80 0.47
N MET A 121 6.17 20.89 0.99
CA MET A 121 6.57 21.50 2.26
C MET A 121 6.29 20.55 3.44
N ALA A 122 5.13 19.90 3.46
CA ALA A 122 4.77 18.90 4.47
C ALA A 122 5.71 17.68 4.40
N GLY A 123 6.01 17.19 3.20
CA GLY A 123 6.99 16.12 2.99
C GLY A 123 8.39 16.50 3.46
N PHE A 124 8.80 17.75 3.21
CA PHE A 124 10.09 18.27 3.66
C PHE A 124 10.19 18.35 5.19
N LEU A 125 9.15 18.84 5.87
CA LEU A 125 9.08 18.89 7.33
C LEU A 125 9.14 17.48 7.93
N LEU A 126 8.44 16.51 7.34
CA LEU A 126 8.50 15.11 7.78
C LEU A 126 9.89 14.49 7.57
N GLY A 127 10.58 14.85 6.49
CA GLY A 127 11.93 14.40 6.17
C GLY A 127 13.05 15.08 6.97
N MET A 128 12.78 16.22 7.60
CA MET A 128 13.78 17.07 8.27
C MET A 128 14.56 16.32 9.37
N ARG A 129 13.89 15.39 10.07
CA ARG A 129 14.46 14.59 11.16
C ARG A 129 15.41 13.47 10.70
N ARG A 130 15.47 13.13 9.41
CA ARG A 130 16.02 11.83 8.96
C ARG A 130 17.09 11.91 7.85
N GLY A 131 17.89 12.99 7.81
CA GLY A 131 19.05 13.17 6.93
C GLY A 131 18.72 13.79 5.56
N ALA A 132 19.73 14.35 4.86
CA ALA A 132 19.54 15.16 3.65
C ALA A 132 18.85 14.43 2.49
N PHE A 133 19.23 13.17 2.21
CA PHE A 133 18.59 12.37 1.16
C PHE A 133 17.10 12.12 1.44
N LYS A 134 16.75 11.84 2.70
CA LYS A 134 15.35 11.65 3.08
C LYS A 134 14.54 12.95 3.01
N ARG A 135 15.16 14.10 3.22
CA ARG A 135 14.47 15.39 3.00
C ARG A 135 14.02 15.54 1.55
N VAL A 136 14.87 15.17 0.60
CA VAL A 136 14.55 15.28 -0.83
C VAL A 136 13.53 14.22 -1.24
N THR A 137 13.69 12.96 -0.84
CA THR A 137 12.75 11.90 -1.23
C THR A 137 11.36 12.11 -0.63
N TYR A 138 11.26 12.52 0.63
CA TYR A 138 9.96 12.80 1.25
C TYR A 138 9.29 14.05 0.66
N SER A 139 10.06 15.08 0.33
CA SER A 139 9.57 16.25 -0.43
C SER A 139 9.03 15.83 -1.80
N ALA A 140 9.80 15.06 -2.57
CA ALA A 140 9.41 14.59 -3.90
C ALA A 140 8.16 13.70 -3.86
N VAL A 141 8.04 12.82 -2.85
CA VAL A 141 6.84 12.00 -2.65
C VAL A 141 5.64 12.85 -2.24
N GLY A 142 5.84 13.85 -1.37
CA GLY A 142 4.79 14.78 -0.96
C GLY A 142 4.27 15.62 -2.13
N MET A 143 5.18 16.21 -2.90
CA MET A 143 4.86 16.97 -4.11
C MET A 143 4.23 16.07 -5.18
N GLY A 144 4.81 14.89 -5.43
CA GLY A 144 4.35 13.94 -6.45
C GLY A 144 2.99 13.34 -6.15
N SER A 145 2.69 13.02 -4.89
CA SER A 145 1.36 12.53 -4.49
C SER A 145 0.27 13.57 -4.70
N MET A 146 0.53 14.84 -4.36
CA MET A 146 -0.41 15.94 -4.60
C MET A 146 -0.54 16.28 -6.09
N ALA A 147 0.54 16.20 -6.86
CA ALA A 147 0.53 16.41 -8.31
C ALA A 147 -0.27 15.32 -9.02
N ALA A 148 -0.05 14.04 -8.67
CA ALA A 148 -0.80 12.90 -9.20
C ALA A 148 -2.31 13.02 -8.91
N PHE A 149 -2.64 13.58 -7.75
CA PHE A 149 -4.03 13.81 -7.35
C PHE A 149 -4.68 14.98 -8.11
N CYS A 150 -3.96 16.09 -8.29
CA CYS A 150 -4.48 17.28 -8.98
C CYS A 150 -4.51 17.15 -10.51
N TYR A 151 -3.60 16.36 -11.10
CA TYR A 151 -3.43 16.18 -12.55
C TYR A 151 -3.19 14.69 -12.90
N PRO A 152 -4.20 13.81 -12.72
CA PRO A 152 -4.02 12.36 -12.89
C PRO A 152 -3.69 11.97 -14.34
N HIS A 153 -4.30 12.60 -15.34
CA HIS A 153 -4.04 12.29 -16.75
C HIS A 153 -2.63 12.71 -17.19
N GLU A 154 -2.25 13.97 -16.92
CA GLU A 154 -0.92 14.50 -17.25
C GLU A 154 0.19 13.73 -16.53
N THR A 155 -0.04 13.35 -15.26
CA THR A 155 0.94 12.57 -14.48
C THR A 155 1.16 11.20 -15.10
N VAL A 156 0.11 10.50 -15.56
CA VAL A 156 0.26 9.18 -16.20
C VAL A 156 1.02 9.29 -17.52
N ASP A 157 0.78 10.33 -18.32
CA ASP A 157 1.50 10.57 -19.57
C ASP A 157 2.98 10.90 -19.33
N LEU A 158 3.27 11.70 -18.31
CA LEU A 158 4.64 11.98 -17.87
C LEU A 158 5.32 10.72 -17.32
N LEU A 159 4.61 9.89 -16.57
CA LEU A 159 5.16 8.64 -16.03
C LEU A 159 5.48 7.65 -17.15
N ARG A 160 4.59 7.54 -18.14
CA ARG A 160 4.80 6.70 -19.31
C ARG A 160 5.99 7.17 -20.13
N SER A 161 6.06 8.46 -20.45
CA SER A 161 7.19 9.03 -21.20
C SER A 161 8.50 8.92 -20.44
N SER A 162 8.52 9.24 -19.14
CA SER A 162 9.73 9.10 -18.31
C SER A 162 10.22 7.66 -18.21
N SER A 163 9.32 6.67 -18.14
CA SER A 163 9.73 5.26 -18.17
C SER A 163 10.40 4.87 -19.49
N ALA A 164 9.89 5.37 -20.62
CA ALA A 164 10.47 5.13 -21.93
C ALA A 164 11.85 5.80 -22.09
N TYR A 165 11.99 7.04 -21.61
CA TYR A 165 13.28 7.73 -21.57
C TYR A 165 14.27 7.05 -20.64
N ALA A 166 13.84 6.60 -19.47
CA ALA A 166 14.70 5.89 -18.52
C ALA A 166 15.19 4.56 -19.08
N ALA A 167 14.32 3.80 -19.77
CA ALA A 167 14.71 2.58 -20.44
C ALA A 167 15.74 2.85 -21.55
N LYS A 168 15.51 3.88 -22.37
CA LYS A 168 16.46 4.31 -23.41
C LYS A 168 17.81 4.72 -22.80
N GLN A 169 17.78 5.59 -21.81
CA GLN A 169 18.98 6.07 -21.11
C GLN A 169 19.76 4.91 -20.46
N TRP A 170 19.05 3.92 -19.91
CA TRP A 170 19.66 2.72 -19.33
C TRP A 170 20.39 1.88 -20.38
N SER A 171 19.79 1.70 -21.56
CA SER A 171 20.46 1.06 -22.70
C SER A 171 21.69 1.86 -23.17
N ASP A 172 21.57 3.19 -23.23
CA ASP A 172 22.68 4.08 -23.61
C ASP A 172 23.84 4.06 -22.58
N PHE A 173 23.56 3.75 -21.30
CA PHE A 173 24.62 3.55 -20.30
C PHE A 173 25.34 2.21 -20.42
N GLN A 174 24.65 1.15 -20.86
CA GLN A 174 25.26 -0.17 -21.08
C GLN A 174 26.12 -0.21 -22.35
N HIS A 175 25.72 0.56 -23.36
CA HIS A 175 26.48 0.75 -24.60
C HIS A 175 26.71 2.24 -24.79
N PRO A 176 27.74 2.84 -24.17
CA PRO A 176 28.03 4.25 -24.36
C PRO A 176 28.21 4.51 -25.86
N PRO A 177 27.35 5.33 -26.48
CA PRO A 177 27.51 5.65 -27.89
C PRO A 177 28.87 6.30 -28.08
N LEU A 178 29.58 5.92 -29.15
CA LEU A 178 30.75 6.67 -29.62
C LEU A 178 30.39 8.16 -29.70
N PRO A 179 31.31 9.09 -29.38
CA PRO A 179 30.97 10.49 -29.17
C PRO A 179 30.47 11.13 -30.47
N LEU A 180 29.17 11.09 -30.70
CA LEU A 180 28.51 11.78 -31.79
C LEU A 180 27.37 12.63 -31.23
N LYS A 181 27.71 13.92 -31.16
CA LYS A 181 26.90 15.13 -31.13
C LYS A 181 25.70 15.13 -30.19
N VAL A 182 25.84 15.93 -29.13
CA VAL A 182 24.74 16.44 -28.32
C VAL A 182 23.74 17.12 -29.27
N GLU A 183 22.71 16.40 -29.69
CA GLU A 183 21.44 17.00 -30.07
C GLU A 183 20.83 17.50 -28.77
N GLU A 184 21.15 18.75 -28.43
CA GLU A 184 20.33 19.54 -27.52
C GLU A 184 18.93 19.58 -28.15
N LYS A 185 18.05 18.67 -27.72
CA LYS A 185 16.62 18.91 -27.86
C LYS A 185 16.30 20.06 -26.92
N LYS A 186 16.54 21.27 -27.44
CA LYS A 186 16.14 22.55 -26.86
C LYS A 186 14.67 22.40 -26.52
N ILE A 187 14.39 22.27 -25.24
CA ILE A 187 13.06 22.58 -24.73
C ILE A 187 12.91 24.05 -25.11
N ASP A 188 12.17 24.33 -26.16
CA ASP A 188 11.75 25.68 -26.49
C ASP A 188 10.76 26.14 -25.42
N LEU A 189 11.31 26.46 -24.25
CA LEU A 189 10.84 27.65 -23.54
C LEU A 189 11.13 28.81 -24.49
N SER A 190 10.13 29.10 -25.31
CA SER A 190 9.98 30.40 -25.94
C SER A 190 10.22 31.45 -24.84
N PRO A 191 11.18 32.38 -24.99
CA PRO A 191 11.28 33.48 -24.04
C PRO A 191 9.93 34.23 -24.04
N PRO A 192 9.44 34.71 -22.88
CA PRO A 192 8.35 35.68 -22.91
C PRO A 192 8.77 36.84 -23.84
N PRO A 193 7.82 37.44 -24.58
CA PRO A 193 8.13 38.56 -25.46
C PRO A 193 8.95 39.60 -24.70
N ASN A 194 10.03 40.05 -25.34
CA ASN A 194 10.95 41.06 -24.85
C ASN A 194 10.16 42.28 -24.36
N ILE A 195 10.03 42.42 -23.04
CA ILE A 195 9.61 43.69 -22.44
C ILE A 195 10.87 44.53 -22.39
N ASN A 196 11.01 45.38 -23.41
CA ASN A 196 12.02 46.43 -23.48
C ASN A 196 12.08 47.18 -22.13
N PRO A 197 13.23 47.23 -21.43
CA PRO A 197 13.38 47.96 -20.16
C PRO A 197 13.22 49.49 -20.31
N ASN A 198 13.07 49.98 -21.53
CA ASN A 198 13.04 51.39 -21.92
C ASN A 198 11.65 51.87 -22.39
N GLU A 199 10.58 51.07 -22.24
CA GLU A 199 9.20 51.51 -22.55
C GLU A 199 8.32 51.70 -21.30
N ASN A 200 8.78 51.30 -20.10
CA ASN A 200 7.97 51.35 -18.87
C ASN A 200 8.64 52.14 -17.72
N ILE A 201 9.31 53.25 -18.04
CA ILE A 201 9.71 54.24 -17.03
C ILE A 201 8.83 55.51 -17.13
N ASP A 202 8.14 55.72 -18.26
CA ASP A 202 7.37 56.95 -18.49
C ASP A 202 5.93 56.90 -17.96
N MET A 203 5.40 55.74 -17.55
CA MET A 203 4.00 55.63 -17.13
C MET A 203 3.76 55.87 -15.63
N TYR A 204 4.80 55.81 -14.79
CA TYR A 204 4.69 56.03 -13.33
C TYR A 204 5.41 57.29 -12.83
N SER A 205 6.02 58.07 -13.72
CA SER A 205 6.80 59.28 -13.37
C SER A 205 6.11 60.60 -13.79
N THR A 206 4.78 60.66 -13.77
CA THR A 206 4.04 61.91 -14.05
C THR A 206 2.85 62.14 -13.12
N ARG A 207 3.02 61.86 -11.81
CA ARG A 207 1.97 62.20 -10.83
C ARG A 207 2.45 62.67 -9.47
N SER A 208 3.57 63.42 -9.43
CA SER A 208 3.98 64.04 -8.17
C SER A 208 4.75 65.36 -8.32
N THR A 209 4.28 66.30 -9.16
CA THR A 209 4.69 67.72 -9.04
C THR A 209 3.74 68.67 -9.78
N THR A 210 2.60 69.00 -9.17
CA THR A 210 1.92 70.29 -9.39
C THR A 210 1.00 70.59 -8.20
N ILE A 211 1.62 70.92 -7.06
CA ILE A 211 1.02 71.77 -6.03
C ILE A 211 2.11 72.76 -5.64
N SER A 212 2.09 73.93 -6.30
CA SER A 212 2.45 75.27 -5.80
C SER A 212 2.25 76.26 -6.93
#